data_AF-A0A0E1VZ46-F1
#
_entry.id   AF-A0A0E1VZ46-F1
#
_cell.length_a   1.000
_cell.length_b   1.000
_cell.length_c   1.000
_cell.angle_alpha   90.00
_cell.angle_beta   90.00
_cell.angle_gamma   90.00
#
_symmetry.space_group_name_H-M   'P 1'
#
loop_
_entity.id
_entity.type
_entity.pdbx_description
1 polymer ?
#
loop_
_entity_poly.entity_id
_entity_poly.type
_entity_poly.pdbx_seq_one_letter_code
_entity_poly.pdbx_strand_id
1 'polypeptide(L)'
;MDAVVRDLAIAKRYLLLRMDKIANIPSIEAGVRYAPLDDIYRQYRQTRELTPDSVARIIAIDRSEKTPDRFRTNNLLDVYTAEVQLTRQIDRATSDSTKEFLTSVRSFLRTRLMLSPRQIEKAKLKLHRSAFGG
;
A
#
# COMPACT_ATOMS: atom_id res chain seq x y z
N MET A 1 -11.27 -6.55 -21.69
CA MET A 1 -11.68 -5.85 -20.46
C MET A 1 -11.84 -4.39 -20.82
N ASP A 2 -13.03 -3.81 -20.60
CA ASP A 2 -13.32 -2.40 -20.92
C ASP A 2 -12.35 -1.46 -20.16
N ALA A 3 -11.82 -0.45 -20.86
CA ALA A 3 -10.91 0.54 -20.29
C ALA A 3 -11.52 1.24 -19.07
N VAL A 4 -12.84 1.51 -19.10
CA VAL A 4 -13.57 2.14 -17.99
C VAL A 4 -13.55 1.26 -16.74
N VAL A 5 -13.80 -0.04 -16.90
CA VAL A 5 -13.80 -1.00 -15.78
C VAL A 5 -12.40 -1.13 -15.17
N ARG A 6 -11.37 -1.16 -16.02
CA ARG A 6 -9.98 -1.20 -15.57
C ARG A 6 -9.60 0.06 -14.78
N ASP A 7 -9.94 1.23 -15.30
CA ASP A 7 -9.57 2.51 -14.70
C ASP A 7 -10.30 2.72 -13.36
N LEU A 8 -11.59 2.33 -13.29
CA LEU A 8 -12.34 2.29 -12.03
C LEU A 8 -11.66 1.38 -11.00
N ALA A 9 -11.21 0.18 -11.40
CA ALA A 9 -10.53 -0.75 -10.51
C ALA A 9 -9.18 -0.20 -10.00
N ILE A 10 -8.41 0.46 -10.87
CA ILE A 10 -7.15 1.13 -10.50
C ILE A 10 -7.43 2.25 -9.50
N ALA A 11 -8.40 3.12 -9.78
CA ALA A 11 -8.73 4.23 -8.90
C ALA A 11 -9.23 3.76 -7.53
N LYS A 12 -10.14 2.76 -7.48
CA LYS A 12 -10.59 2.17 -6.21
C LYS A 12 -9.43 1.59 -5.41
N ARG A 13 -8.52 0.88 -6.07
CA ARG A 13 -7.34 0.29 -5.41
C ARG A 13 -6.47 1.38 -4.79
N TYR A 14 -6.09 2.40 -5.56
CA TYR A 14 -5.26 3.50 -5.06
C TYR A 14 -5.91 4.21 -3.87
N LEU A 15 -7.20 4.57 -4.01
CA LEU A 15 -7.96 5.27 -2.98
C LEU A 15 -8.00 4.45 -1.68
N LEU A 16 -8.33 3.16 -1.77
CA LEU A 16 -8.41 2.30 -0.58
C LEU A 16 -7.05 2.05 0.05
N LEU A 17 -5.98 1.88 -0.73
CA LEU A 17 -4.63 1.71 -0.18
C LEU A 17 -4.18 2.98 0.57
N ARG A 18 -4.31 4.16 -0.04
CA ARG A 18 -3.91 5.45 0.54
C ARG A 18 -4.75 5.86 1.74
N MET A 19 -6.05 5.61 1.72
CA MET A 19 -6.98 6.22 2.70
C MET A 19 -7.55 5.24 3.72
N ASP A 20 -7.40 3.93 3.52
CA ASP A 20 -7.98 2.90 4.40
C ASP A 20 -6.95 1.85 4.80
N LYS A 21 -6.52 1.02 3.84
CA LYS A 21 -5.81 -0.23 4.13
C LYS A 21 -4.43 -0.01 4.72
N ILE A 22 -3.68 0.96 4.20
CA ILE A 22 -2.32 1.23 4.69
C ILE A 22 -2.35 2.34 5.72
N ALA A 23 -3.14 3.39 5.49
CA ALA A 23 -3.25 4.53 6.43
C ALA A 23 -3.72 4.13 7.83
N ASN A 24 -4.50 3.06 7.97
CA ASN A 24 -4.97 2.58 9.28
C ASN A 24 -4.04 1.52 9.93
N ILE A 25 -2.89 1.21 9.34
CA ILE A 25 -1.90 0.32 9.98
C ILE A 25 -1.24 1.08 11.14
N PRO A 26 -1.21 0.50 12.37
CA PRO A 26 -0.55 1.14 13.50
C PRO A 26 0.94 1.41 13.22
N SER A 27 1.40 2.61 13.57
CA SER A 27 2.80 3.04 13.39
C SER A 27 3.27 3.13 11.93
N ILE A 28 2.35 3.16 10.96
CA ILE A 28 2.69 3.47 9.57
C ILE A 28 3.13 4.93 9.43
N GLU A 29 4.02 5.21 8.48
CA GLU A 29 4.53 6.54 8.19
C GLU A 29 3.41 7.58 8.01
N ALA A 30 3.61 8.75 8.60
CA ALA A 30 2.78 9.92 8.35
C ALA A 30 2.82 10.28 6.84
N GLY A 31 1.67 10.66 6.29
CA GLY A 31 1.54 11.05 4.88
C GLY A 31 1.12 9.94 3.92
N VAL A 32 0.89 8.70 4.40
CA VAL A 32 0.14 7.68 3.62
C VAL A 32 -1.28 8.16 3.32
N ARG A 33 -1.97 8.71 4.32
CA ARG A 33 -3.24 9.40 4.09
C ARG A 33 -2.96 10.70 3.34
N TYR A 34 -3.70 10.95 2.27
CA TYR A 34 -3.47 12.09 1.40
C TYR A 34 -4.68 13.02 1.40
N ALA A 35 -4.53 14.21 2.00
CA ALA A 35 -5.62 15.16 2.19
C ALA A 35 -6.42 15.47 0.90
N PRO A 36 -5.80 15.61 -0.29
CA PRO A 36 -6.54 15.84 -1.53
C PRO A 36 -7.52 14.73 -1.96
N LEU A 37 -7.49 13.57 -1.29
CA LEU A 37 -8.43 12.45 -1.51
C LEU A 37 -9.50 12.36 -0.42
N ASP A 38 -9.48 13.18 0.64
CA ASP A 38 -10.39 13.02 1.78
C ASP A 38 -11.86 13.12 1.38
N ASP A 39 -12.23 14.11 0.56
CA ASP A 39 -13.62 14.28 0.13
C ASP A 39 -14.09 13.12 -0.76
N ILE A 40 -13.25 12.70 -1.72
CA ILE A 40 -13.53 11.56 -2.60
C ILE A 40 -13.71 10.28 -1.77
N TYR A 41 -12.82 10.06 -0.78
CA TYR A 41 -12.89 8.92 0.10
C TYR A 41 -14.14 8.95 0.98
N ARG A 42 -14.49 10.10 1.56
CA ARG A 42 -15.70 10.25 2.38
C ARG A 42 -16.95 9.94 1.58
N GLN A 43 -17.07 10.48 0.36
CA GLN A 43 -18.20 10.19 -0.52
C GLN A 43 -18.24 8.71 -0.90
N TYR A 44 -17.11 8.14 -1.31
CA TYR A 44 -17.01 6.70 -1.63
C TYR A 44 -17.40 5.81 -0.45
N ARG A 45 -17.08 6.20 0.80
CA ARG A 45 -17.47 5.43 1.99
C ARG A 45 -18.99 5.39 2.20
N GLN A 46 -19.69 6.42 1.76
CA GLN A 46 -21.15 6.53 1.86
C GLN A 46 -21.84 5.81 0.71
N THR A 47 -21.38 6.02 -0.53
CA THR A 47 -22.08 5.56 -1.74
C THR A 47 -21.54 4.26 -2.32
N ARG A 48 -20.28 3.89 -2.01
CA ARG A 48 -19.51 2.81 -2.65
C ARG A 48 -19.24 3.01 -4.14
N GLU A 49 -19.44 4.23 -4.62
CA GLU A 49 -19.30 4.61 -6.02
C GLU A 49 -18.24 5.70 -6.19
N LEU A 50 -17.57 5.69 -7.35
CA LEU A 50 -16.68 6.77 -7.78
C LEU A 50 -17.25 7.37 -9.07
N THR A 51 -17.36 8.68 -9.12
CA THR A 51 -17.73 9.39 -10.34
C THR A 51 -16.59 9.30 -11.38
N PRO A 52 -16.89 9.44 -12.67
CA PRO A 52 -15.85 9.47 -13.72
C PRO A 52 -14.74 10.50 -13.43
N ASP A 53 -15.10 11.70 -12.97
CA ASP A 53 -14.14 12.75 -12.60
C ASP A 53 -13.26 12.34 -11.43
N SER A 54 -13.83 11.66 -10.43
CA SER A 54 -13.07 11.13 -9.29
C SER A 54 -12.06 10.08 -9.74
N VAL A 55 -12.49 9.18 -10.64
CA VAL A 55 -11.61 8.15 -11.23
C VAL A 55 -10.46 8.82 -11.97
N ALA A 56 -10.75 9.76 -12.86
CA ALA A 56 -9.74 10.49 -13.63
C ALA A 56 -8.75 11.23 -12.72
N ARG A 57 -9.26 11.94 -11.70
CA ARG A 57 -8.42 12.65 -10.72
C ARG A 57 -7.52 11.71 -9.92
N ILE A 58 -8.04 10.59 -9.45
CA ILE A 58 -7.25 9.59 -8.72
C ILE A 58 -6.12 9.03 -9.59
N ILE A 59 -6.44 8.65 -10.83
CA ILE A 59 -5.44 8.12 -11.78
C ILE A 59 -4.37 9.16 -12.08
N ALA A 60 -4.76 10.42 -12.28
CA ALA A 60 -3.82 11.52 -12.51
C ALA A 60 -2.87 11.71 -11.32
N ILE A 61 -3.37 11.58 -10.08
CA ILE A 61 -2.53 11.63 -8.88
C ILE A 61 -1.54 10.46 -8.88
N ASP A 62 -2.00 9.21 -9.03
CA ASP A 62 -1.12 8.03 -8.99
C ASP A 62 -0.02 8.05 -10.06
N ARG A 63 -0.36 8.56 -11.26
CA ARG A 63 0.57 8.65 -12.40
C ARG A 63 1.43 9.90 -12.40
N SER A 64 1.13 10.91 -11.59
CA SER A 64 1.89 12.15 -11.55
C SER A 64 3.37 11.89 -11.23
N GLU A 65 4.27 12.61 -11.90
CA GLU A 65 5.69 12.64 -11.55
C GLU A 65 5.94 13.22 -10.15
N LYS A 66 5.01 14.04 -9.66
CA LYS A 66 5.06 14.62 -8.31
C LYS A 66 4.70 13.61 -7.22
N THR A 67 4.14 12.45 -7.57
CA THR A 67 3.81 11.40 -6.61
C THR A 67 5.05 10.53 -6.37
N PRO A 68 5.63 10.55 -5.15
CA PRO A 68 6.77 9.71 -4.83
C PRO A 68 6.46 8.22 -5.05
N ASP A 69 7.43 7.45 -5.52
CA ASP A 69 7.22 6.03 -5.89
C ASP A 69 6.69 5.19 -4.72
N ARG A 70 7.13 5.49 -3.50
CA ARG A 70 6.64 4.84 -2.27
C ARG A 70 5.12 4.99 -2.04
N PHE A 71 4.49 5.98 -2.67
CA PHE A 71 3.05 6.25 -2.59
C PHE A 71 2.29 5.89 -3.86
N ARG A 72 2.92 5.26 -4.86
CA ARG A 72 2.23 4.76 -6.06
C ARG A 72 1.49 3.45 -5.77
N THR A 73 0.43 3.17 -6.54
CA THR A 73 -0.43 1.99 -6.37
C THR A 73 0.35 0.68 -6.22
N ASN A 74 1.33 0.44 -7.09
CA ASN A 74 2.10 -0.81 -7.09
C ASN A 74 2.89 -0.97 -5.79
N ASN A 75 3.62 0.07 -5.39
CA ASN A 75 4.39 0.04 -4.15
C ASN A 75 3.48 -0.17 -2.93
N LEU A 76 2.37 0.56 -2.86
CA LEU A 76 1.40 0.42 -1.77
C LEU A 76 0.80 -0.99 -1.71
N LEU A 77 0.51 -1.60 -2.85
CA LEU A 77 0.03 -2.98 -2.89
C LEU A 77 1.07 -3.95 -2.30
N ASP A 78 2.35 -3.76 -2.62
CA ASP A 78 3.45 -4.55 -2.06
C ASP A 78 3.65 -4.27 -0.56
N VAL A 79 3.50 -3.02 -0.09
CA VAL A 79 3.50 -2.68 1.34
C VAL A 79 2.40 -3.44 2.08
N TYR A 80 1.16 -3.38 1.58
CA TYR A 80 0.03 -4.05 2.23
C TYR A 80 0.23 -5.58 2.24
N THR A 81 0.74 -6.14 1.13
CA THR A 81 1.03 -7.57 1.03
C THR A 81 2.14 -7.99 2.00
N ALA A 82 3.23 -7.23 2.08
CA ALA A 82 4.32 -7.48 3.01
C ALA A 82 3.86 -7.38 4.46
N GLU A 83 3.05 -6.37 4.82
CA GLU A 83 2.50 -6.21 6.17
C GLU A 83 1.68 -7.44 6.61
N VAL A 84 0.80 -7.93 5.73
CA VAL A 84 -0.03 -9.12 6.00
C VAL A 84 0.83 -10.37 6.15
N GLN A 85 1.82 -10.56 5.27
CA GLN A 85 2.72 -11.71 5.34
C GLN A 85 3.58 -11.67 6.61
N LEU A 86 4.19 -10.53 6.92
CA LEU A 86 5.03 -10.34 8.10
C LEU A 86 4.23 -10.58 9.39
N THR A 87 3.02 -10.02 9.49
CA THR A 87 2.16 -10.23 10.66
C THR A 87 1.86 -11.71 10.88
N ARG A 88 1.41 -12.42 9.83
CA ARG A 88 1.16 -13.87 9.91
C ARG A 88 2.40 -14.68 10.26
N GLN A 89 3.57 -14.30 9.74
CA GLN A 89 4.82 -15.00 10.03
C GLN A 89 5.28 -14.76 11.46
N ILE A 90 5.16 -13.53 11.97
CA ILE A 90 5.47 -13.17 13.36
C ILE A 90 4.58 -13.96 14.33
N ASP A 91 3.28 -14.05 14.05
CA ASP A 91 2.32 -14.78 14.89
C ASP A 91 2.59 -16.29 14.94
N ARG A 92 3.24 -16.83 13.90
CA ARG A 92 3.59 -18.26 13.76
C ARG A 92 5.03 -18.56 14.15
N ALA A 93 5.86 -17.55 14.41
CA ALA A 93 7.26 -17.74 14.72
C ALA A 93 7.41 -18.37 16.12
N THR A 94 8.13 -19.48 16.19
CA THR A 94 8.41 -20.18 17.45
C THR A 94 9.76 -19.82 18.06
N SER A 95 10.65 -19.21 17.28
CA SER A 95 11.96 -18.73 17.72
C SER A 95 11.91 -17.22 17.98
N ASP A 96 12.40 -16.79 19.14
CA ASP A 96 12.49 -15.38 19.51
C ASP A 96 13.35 -14.59 18.50
N SER A 97 14.48 -15.15 18.06
CA SER A 97 15.35 -14.49 17.08
C SER A 97 14.65 -14.26 15.74
N THR A 98 13.83 -15.22 15.29
CA THR A 98 13.02 -15.08 14.07
C THR A 98 11.96 -14.00 14.27
N LYS A 99 11.28 -14.01 15.42
CA LYS A 99 10.22 -13.05 15.75
C LYS A 99 10.77 -11.62 15.82
N GLU A 100 11.93 -11.43 16.44
CA GLU A 100 12.63 -10.14 16.50
C GLU A 100 13.04 -9.67 15.11
N PHE A 101 13.65 -10.54 14.30
CA PHE A 101 14.02 -10.20 12.93
C PHE A 101 12.82 -9.75 12.10
N LEU A 102 11.74 -10.54 12.06
CA LEU A 102 10.54 -10.21 11.30
C LEU A 102 9.86 -8.92 11.80
N THR A 103 9.86 -8.71 13.12
CA THR A 103 9.35 -7.47 13.73
C THR A 103 10.18 -6.26 13.31
N SER A 104 11.51 -6.39 13.23
CA SER A 104 12.40 -5.33 12.75
C SER A 104 12.14 -4.99 11.26
N VAL A 105 11.92 -6.01 10.43
CA VAL A 105 11.57 -5.83 9.00
C VAL A 105 10.23 -5.13 8.86
N ARG A 106 9.22 -5.51 9.66
CA ARG A 106 7.92 -4.85 9.66
C ARG A 106 8.00 -3.40 10.13
N SER A 107 8.78 -3.11 11.17
CA SER A 107 9.00 -1.74 11.64
C SER A 107 9.62 -0.86 10.55
N PHE A 108 10.64 -1.39 9.86
CA PHE A 108 11.27 -0.70 8.74
C PHE A 108 10.28 -0.46 7.59
N LEU A 109 9.51 -1.48 7.20
CA LEU A 109 8.46 -1.37 6.19
C LEU A 109 7.47 -0.26 6.55
N ARG A 110 6.98 -0.23 7.80
CA ARG A 110 5.99 0.76 8.22
C ARG A 110 6.52 2.19 8.20
N THR A 111 7.81 2.37 8.48
CA THR A 111 8.46 3.69 8.51
C THR A 111 8.87 4.20 7.13
N ARG A 112 9.28 3.30 6.23
CA ARG A 112 9.85 3.67 4.93
C ARG A 112 8.94 3.39 3.75
N LEU A 113 7.90 2.57 3.96
CA LEU A 113 7.02 2.02 2.93
C LEU A 113 7.79 1.28 1.83
N MET A 114 8.98 0.78 2.18
CA MET A 114 9.90 0.11 1.28
C MET A 114 10.65 -1.00 2.00
N LEU A 115 11.10 -1.99 1.24
CA LEU A 115 12.05 -3.01 1.69
C LEU A 115 13.13 -3.21 0.63
N SER A 116 14.35 -3.48 1.09
CA SER A 116 15.44 -3.90 0.21
C SER A 116 15.22 -5.34 -0.28
N PRO A 117 15.78 -5.73 -1.44
CA PRO A 117 15.71 -7.11 -1.94
C PRO A 117 16.18 -8.15 -0.92
N ARG A 118 17.22 -7.84 -0.15
CA ARG A 118 17.75 -8.71 0.91
C ARG A 118 16.78 -8.90 2.06
N GLN A 119 16.02 -7.87 2.45
CA GLN A 119 14.98 -8.00 3.48
C GLN A 119 13.83 -8.88 2.99
N ILE A 120 13.40 -8.69 1.73
CA ILE A 120 12.33 -9.48 1.09
C ILE A 120 12.73 -10.96 1.05
N GLU A 121 13.94 -11.26 0.58
CA GLU A 121 14.49 -12.62 0.48
C GLU A 121 14.59 -13.28 1.86
N LYS A 122 15.25 -12.62 2.82
CA LYS A 122 15.45 -13.19 4.17
C LYS A 122 14.15 -13.38 4.95
N ALA A 123 13.18 -12.48 4.78
CA ALA A 123 11.85 -12.60 5.35
C ALA A 123 10.91 -13.50 4.52
N LYS A 124 11.42 -14.13 3.45
CA LYS A 124 10.71 -15.06 2.56
C LYS A 124 9.38 -14.48 2.05
N LEU A 125 9.37 -13.17 1.77
CA LEU A 125 8.18 -12.48 1.30
C LEU A 125 7.94 -12.80 -0.17
N LYS A 126 6.69 -13.14 -0.49
CA LYS A 126 6.23 -13.39 -1.86
C LYS A 126 5.56 -12.14 -2.39
N LEU A 127 6.33 -11.27 -3.02
CA LEU A 127 5.87 -9.98 -3.55
C LEU A 127 5.93 -9.97 -5.08
N HIS A 128 5.38 -8.92 -5.71
CA HIS A 128 5.50 -8.74 -7.15
C HIS A 128 6.96 -8.57 -7.58
N ARG A 129 7.28 -8.91 -8.84
CA ARG A 129 8.65 -8.76 -9.38
C ARG A 129 9.16 -7.31 -9.31
N SER A 130 8.26 -6.34 -9.37
CA SER A 130 8.54 -4.90 -9.31
C SER A 130 8.41 -4.31 -7.90
N ALA A 131 8.31 -5.14 -6.86
CA ALA A 131 8.11 -4.66 -5.49
C ALA A 131 9.24 -3.73 -5.06
N PHE A 132 8.87 -2.53 -4.60
CA PHE A 132 9.78 -1.48 -4.13
C PHE A 132 10.81 -1.00 -5.16
N GLY A 133 10.55 -1.22 -6.46
CA GLY A 133 11.32 -0.62 -7.54
C GLY A 133 10.95 0.86 -7.70
N GLY A 134 11.91 1.73 -7.38
CA GLY A 134 12.03 3.04 -8.04
C GLY A 134 12.74 2.87 -9.38
#